data_AF-A0A399ZMC4-F1
#
_entry.id   AF-A0A399ZMC4-F1
#
_cell.length_a   1.000
_cell.length_b   1.000
_cell.length_c   1.000
_cell.angle_alpha   90.00
_cell.angle_beta   90.00
_cell.angle_gamma   90.00
#
_symmetry.space_group_name_H-M   'P 1'
#
loop_
_entity.id
_entity.type
_entity.pdbx_description
1 polymer ?
#
loop_
_entity_poly.entity_id
_entity_poly.type
_entity_poly.pdbx_seq_one_letter_code
_entity_poly.pdbx_strand_id
1 'polypeptide(L)'
;MKDETLTRLLRSDLGALRDYAPAHGMDPRRVIKLDANENPYGPSPRVLTALAAARTWQFYCSQDEARAQVAQYAGVNPENIVKYRPDQRRRRSD
;
A
#
# COMPACT_ATOMS: atom_id res chain seq x y z
N MET A 1 1.43 15.39 27.89
CA MET A 1 1.39 16.84 27.59
C MET A 1 2.04 17.01 26.23
N LYS A 2 1.33 17.53 25.21
CA LYS A 2 1.92 17.75 23.88
C LYS A 2 2.97 18.86 24.04
N ASP A 3 4.17 18.66 23.50
CA ASP A 3 5.21 19.68 23.51
C ASP A 3 4.73 20.88 22.68
N GLU A 4 4.44 21.99 23.36
CA GLU A 4 3.93 23.22 22.76
C GLU A 4 4.92 23.80 21.74
N THR A 5 6.22 23.51 21.88
CA THR A 5 7.28 23.96 20.97
C THR A 5 7.20 23.22 19.63
N LEU A 6 7.03 21.90 19.67
CA LEU A 6 6.84 21.07 18.46
C LEU A 6 5.54 21.39 17.75
N THR A 7 4.47 21.68 18.51
CA THR A 7 3.16 21.97 17.94
C THR A 7 3.18 23.26 17.10
N ARG A 8 4.03 24.24 17.44
CA ARG A 8 4.23 25.47 16.66
C ARG A 8 4.90 25.26 15.30
N LEU A 9 5.61 24.15 15.11
CA LEU A 9 6.27 23.81 13.84
C LEU A 9 5.32 23.10 12.86
N LEU A 10 4.15 22.67 13.31
CA LEU A 10 3.15 22.03 12.46
C LEU A 10 2.42 23.08 11.62
N ARG A 11 2.16 22.74 10.35
CA ARG A 11 1.18 23.49 9.57
C ARG A 11 -0.18 23.39 10.26
N SER A 12 -0.91 24.50 10.31
CA SER A 12 -2.19 24.60 11.01
C SER A 12 -3.23 23.61 10.52
N ASP A 13 -3.22 23.29 9.22
CA ASP A 13 -4.11 22.31 8.62
C ASP A 13 -3.81 20.88 9.09
N LEU A 14 -2.53 20.52 9.24
CA LEU A 14 -2.13 19.23 9.80
C LEU A 14 -2.43 19.14 11.30
N GLY A 15 -2.29 20.24 12.04
CA GLY A 15 -2.65 20.30 13.46
C GLY A 15 -4.16 20.14 13.71
N ALA A 16 -4.99 20.57 12.75
CA ALA A 16 -6.43 20.44 12.78
C ALA A 16 -6.94 19.13 12.14
N LEU A 17 -6.08 18.41 11.41
CA LEU A 17 -6.46 17.17 10.73
C LEU A 17 -6.78 16.08 11.75
N ARG A 18 -7.97 15.51 11.65
CA ARG A 18 -8.35 14.34 12.44
C ARG A 18 -7.73 13.09 11.82
N ASP A 19 -7.19 12.24 12.67
CA ASP A 19 -6.66 10.95 12.23
C ASP A 19 -7.74 10.10 11.58
N TYR A 20 -7.33 9.33 10.58
CA TYR A 20 -8.15 8.26 10.04
C TYR A 20 -8.41 7.20 11.12
N ALA A 21 -9.68 6.82 11.30
CA ALA A 21 -10.11 5.81 12.27
C ALA A 21 -10.41 4.48 11.56
N PRO A 22 -9.47 3.52 11.50
CA PRO A 22 -9.74 2.19 10.95
C PRO A 22 -10.70 1.40 11.85
N ALA A 23 -11.41 0.44 11.26
CA ALA A 23 -12.29 -0.45 11.99
C ALA A 23 -11.53 -1.27 13.07
N HIS A 24 -12.20 -1.56 14.18
CA HIS A 24 -11.58 -2.02 15.42
C HIS A 24 -10.87 -3.39 15.32
N GLY A 25 -9.70 -3.48 15.97
CA GLY A 25 -8.79 -4.63 15.99
C GLY A 25 -9.20 -5.74 16.96
N MET A 26 -10.39 -6.31 16.78
CA MET A 26 -10.68 -7.62 17.38
C MET A 26 -9.75 -8.69 16.79
N ASP A 27 -9.37 -9.69 17.58
CA ASP A 27 -8.58 -10.82 17.07
C ASP A 27 -9.35 -11.49 15.91
N PRO A 28 -8.83 -11.45 14.67
CA PRO A 28 -9.53 -11.97 13.50
C PRO A 28 -9.81 -13.48 13.60
N ARG A 29 -9.10 -14.21 14.48
CA ARG A 29 -9.34 -15.64 14.71
C ARG A 29 -10.59 -15.92 15.56
N ARG A 30 -11.17 -14.88 16.19
CA ARG A 30 -12.30 -14.98 17.12
C ARG A 30 -13.59 -14.39 16.55
N VAL A 31 -13.57 -13.89 15.31
CA VAL A 31 -14.69 -13.20 14.68
C VAL A 31 -14.83 -13.62 13.23
N ILE A 32 -16.05 -13.52 12.69
CA ILE A 32 -16.25 -13.51 11.24
C ILE A 32 -16.00 -12.07 10.78
N LYS A 33 -14.85 -11.83 10.13
CA LYS A 33 -14.39 -10.49 9.72
C LYS A 33 -15.10 -10.06 8.43
N LEU A 34 -15.98 -9.05 8.51
CA LEU A 34 -16.80 -8.54 7.39
C LEU A 34 -16.76 -7.01 7.24
N ASP A 35 -15.87 -6.33 7.94
CA ASP A 35 -15.82 -4.87 8.07
C ASP A 35 -14.71 -4.19 7.24
N ALA A 36 -13.90 -4.95 6.50
CA ALA A 36 -12.74 -4.44 5.75
C ALA A 36 -12.79 -4.72 4.23
N ASN A 37 -13.90 -5.25 3.69
CA ASN A 37 -14.07 -5.60 2.26
C ASN A 37 -12.98 -6.55 1.71
N GLU A 38 -12.44 -7.43 2.55
CA GLU A 38 -11.43 -8.40 2.15
C GLU A 38 -12.06 -9.58 1.39
N ASN A 39 -11.30 -10.15 0.44
CA ASN A 39 -11.72 -11.38 -0.24
C ASN A 39 -11.57 -12.58 0.71
N PRO A 40 -12.61 -13.41 0.93
CA PRO A 40 -12.56 -14.55 1.85
C PRO A 40 -11.69 -15.72 1.38
N TYR A 41 -11.33 -15.80 0.08
CA TYR A 41 -10.67 -16.97 -0.52
C TYR A 41 -9.15 -16.87 -0.63
N GLY A 42 -8.56 -15.71 -0.31
CA GLY A 42 -7.12 -15.48 -0.50
C GLY A 42 -6.69 -15.33 -1.98
N PRO A 43 -5.38 -15.19 -2.25
CA PRO A 43 -4.86 -14.98 -3.60
C PRO A 43 -4.82 -16.28 -4.42
N SER A 44 -4.67 -16.16 -5.74
CA SER A 44 -4.47 -17.31 -6.63
C SER A 44 -3.23 -18.13 -6.22
N PRO A 45 -3.27 -19.48 -6.29
CA PRO A 45 -2.10 -20.33 -6.03
C PRO A 45 -0.87 -19.98 -6.89
N ARG A 46 -1.10 -19.43 -8.10
CA ARG A 46 -0.02 -18.95 -8.99
C ARG A 46 0.81 -17.84 -8.35
N VAL A 47 0.21 -17.02 -7.49
CA VAL A 47 0.91 -15.97 -6.74
C VAL A 47 1.89 -16.59 -5.76
N LEU A 48 1.48 -17.63 -5.03
CA LEU A 48 2.35 -18.33 -4.07
C LEU A 48 3.56 -18.96 -4.78
N THR A 49 3.32 -19.61 -5.93
CA THR A 49 4.40 -20.18 -6.75
C THR A 49 5.39 -19.11 -7.22
N ALA A 50 4.90 -17.97 -7.71
CA ALA A 50 5.76 -16.88 -8.17
C ALA A 50 6.59 -16.26 -7.02
N LEU A 51 5.98 -16.06 -5.86
CA LEU A 51 6.67 -15.54 -4.67
C LEU A 51 7.76 -16.50 -4.18
N ALA A 52 7.50 -17.81 -4.16
CA ALA A 52 8.49 -18.82 -3.78
C ALA A 52 9.66 -18.91 -4.77
N ALA A 53 9.42 -18.64 -6.05
CA ALA A 53 10.44 -18.65 -7.10
C ALA A 53 11.27 -17.36 -7.17
N ALA A 54 10.80 -16.26 -6.59
CA ALA A 54 11.52 -14.98 -6.63
C ALA A 54 12.90 -15.05 -5.95
N ARG A 55 13.92 -14.48 -6.60
CA ARG A 55 15.33 -14.46 -6.13
C ARG A 55 15.93 -13.04 -6.10
N THR A 56 15.09 -12.03 -6.26
CA THR A 56 15.49 -10.65 -6.47
C THR A 56 15.08 -9.73 -5.32
N TRP A 57 14.74 -10.29 -4.15
CA TRP A 57 14.28 -9.55 -2.97
C TRP A 57 15.27 -8.49 -2.48
N GLN A 58 16.56 -8.70 -2.71
CA GLN A 58 17.66 -7.79 -2.38
C GLN A 58 17.78 -6.60 -3.35
N PHE A 59 17.09 -6.63 -4.49
CA PHE A 59 17.15 -5.58 -5.50
C PHE A 59 15.89 -4.73 -5.50
N TYR A 60 16.05 -3.46 -5.88
CA TYR A 60 14.90 -2.60 -6.19
C TYR A 60 14.18 -3.14 -7.43
N CYS A 61 12.87 -3.34 -7.32
CA CYS A 61 12.06 -3.88 -8.42
C CYS A 61 11.65 -2.79 -9.42
N SER A 62 11.66 -3.14 -10.72
CA SER A 62 10.95 -2.36 -11.74
C SER A 62 9.45 -2.66 -11.68
N GLN A 63 8.64 -1.82 -12.33
CA GLN A 63 7.18 -1.95 -12.33
C GLN A 63 6.59 -2.08 -13.74
N ASP A 64 7.43 -2.13 -14.76
CA ASP A 64 7.02 -2.04 -16.17
C ASP A 64 6.15 -3.23 -16.60
N GLU A 65 6.52 -4.44 -16.17
CA GLU A 65 5.76 -5.66 -16.48
C GLU A 65 4.36 -5.63 -15.87
N ALA A 66 4.25 -5.22 -14.59
CA ALA A 66 2.96 -5.11 -13.92
C ALA A 66 2.07 -4.05 -14.59
N ARG A 67 2.66 -2.93 -15.02
CA ARG A 67 1.94 -1.87 -15.76
C ARG A 67 1.37 -2.40 -17.07
N ALA A 68 2.16 -3.12 -17.85
CA ALA A 68 1.73 -3.70 -19.11
C ALA A 68 0.60 -4.73 -18.92
N GLN A 69 0.71 -5.61 -17.92
CA GLN A 69 -0.32 -6.62 -17.63
C GLN A 69 -1.64 -5.98 -17.18
N VAL A 70 -1.59 -4.96 -16.32
CA VAL A 70 -2.80 -4.23 -15.89
C VAL A 70 -3.43 -3.47 -17.05
N ALA A 71 -2.63 -2.84 -17.91
CA ALA A 71 -3.11 -2.15 -19.10
C ALA A 71 -3.85 -3.11 -20.05
N GLN A 72 -3.26 -4.28 -20.31
CA GLN A 72 -3.89 -5.34 -21.12
C GLN A 72 -5.21 -5.82 -20.49
N TYR A 73 -5.23 -6.08 -19.18
CA TYR A 73 -6.43 -6.49 -18.47
C TYR A 73 -7.56 -5.44 -18.53
N ALA A 74 -7.20 -4.17 -18.36
CA ALA A 74 -8.15 -3.06 -18.34
C ALA A 74 -8.53 -2.56 -19.74
N GLY A 75 -7.89 -3.03 -20.81
CA GLY A 75 -8.17 -2.60 -22.18
C GLY A 75 -7.74 -1.16 -22.48
N VAL A 76 -6.69 -0.68 -21.83
CA VAL A 76 -6.17 0.70 -22.02
C VAL A 76 -4.68 0.67 -22.38
N ASN A 77 -4.16 1.79 -22.87
CA ASN A 77 -2.73 1.88 -23.15
C ASN A 77 -1.90 1.94 -21.85
N PRO A 78 -0.66 1.39 -21.83
CA PRO A 78 0.20 1.41 -20.65
C PRO A 78 0.53 2.81 -20.11
N GLU A 79 0.57 3.84 -20.95
CA GLU A 79 0.78 5.23 -20.54
C GLU A 79 -0.37 5.77 -19.67
N ASN A 80 -1.55 5.15 -19.70
CA ASN A 80 -2.69 5.51 -18.85
C ASN A 80 -2.65 4.80 -17.49
N ILE A 81 -1.66 3.95 -17.23
CA ILE A 81 -1.52 3.22 -15.97
C ILE A 81 -0.37 3.80 -15.16
N VAL A 82 -0.69 4.29 -13.96
CA VAL A 82 0.30 4.66 -12.95
C VAL A 82 0.14 3.72 -11.77
N LYS A 83 1.21 3.00 -11.43
CA LYS A 83 1.25 2.26 -10.17
C LYS A 83 1.67 3.21 -9.06
N TYR A 84 0.81 3.34 -8.05
CA TYR A 84 1.08 4.14 -6.86
C TYR A 84 1.47 3.23 -5.69
N ARG A 85 2.58 3.58 -5.02
CA ARG A 85 2.97 2.98 -3.75
C ARG A 85 3.30 4.12 -2.77
N PRO A 86 2.52 4.32 -1.70
CA PRO A 86 2.61 5.54 -0.87
C PRO A 86 3.93 5.67 -0.08
N ASP A 87 4.72 4.61 0.07
CA ASP A 87 5.89 4.53 0.96
C ASP A 87 7.27 4.60 0.26
N GLN A 88 7.36 4.69 -1.07
CA GLN A 88 8.65 4.84 -1.76
C GLN A 88 9.09 6.31 -1.88
N ARG A 89 9.44 6.96 -0.76
CA ARG A 89 10.21 8.20 -0.84
C ARG A 89 11.62 7.86 -1.37
N ARG A 90 11.94 8.35 -2.58
CA ARG A 90 13.34 8.45 -3.03
C ARG A 90 14.10 9.26 -1.98
N ARG A 91 14.95 8.61 -1.17
CA ARG A 91 16.08 9.33 -0.58
C ARG A 91 16.93 9.75 -1.77
N ARG A 92 16.92 11.03 -2.13
CA ARG A 92 18.00 11.57 -2.94
C ARG A 92 19.24 11.45 -2.06
N SER A 93 20.23 10.70 -2.53
CA SER A 93 21.57 10.77 -1.99
C SER A 93 22.13 12.11 -2.43
N ASP A 94 22.39 13.00 -1.47
CA ASP A 94 23.35 14.08 -1.64
C ASP A 94 24.78 13.51 -1.62
#